data_AF-E9E0V8-F1
#
_entry.id   AF-E9E0V8-F1
#
_cell.length_a   1.000
_cell.length_b   1.000
_cell.length_c   1.000
_cell.angle_alpha   90.00
_cell.angle_beta   90.00
_cell.angle_gamma   90.00
#
_symmetry.space_group_name_H-M   'P 1'
#
loop_
_entity.id
_entity.type
_entity.pdbx_description
1 polymer ?
#
loop_
_entity_poly.entity_id
_entity_poly.type
_entity_poly.pdbx_seq_one_letter_code
_entity_poly.pdbx_strand_id
1 'polypeptide(L)'
;MKKFESKHPQVEFEVVWRSFCLNPLFKTSTFTTCFPSTSTQTRLILPKTTSTYRQPFHANEEPLNTTDRGSECGKIALYDEMAGGPGKFQPHLDRVSAVGASYGLKFFVRGDTGPTRASQILIANILRRRGPAAQARVVEALFRSHLLDGKDISDEDVLVSLGSEIAGLPADVVRSDLRDDDNGRFVDDEAEAAVEEKGVEAVPCVTVLGKYKVGGYQEQEVFDKLFERIWAENARVLSKP
;
A
#
# COMPACT_ATOMS: atom_id res chain seq x y z
N MET A 1 -13.81 7.49 -9.16
CA MET A 1 -14.66 7.67 -7.95
C MET A 1 -15.56 8.89 -8.08
N LYS A 2 -15.04 10.13 -8.15
CA LYS A 2 -15.86 11.37 -8.27
C LYS A 2 -16.98 11.33 -9.32
N LYS A 3 -16.69 10.82 -10.52
CA LYS A 3 -17.68 10.66 -11.61
C LYS A 3 -18.81 9.67 -11.26
N PHE A 4 -18.51 8.66 -10.45
CA PHE A 4 -19.50 7.69 -9.97
C PHE A 4 -20.32 8.28 -8.81
N GLU A 5 -19.65 8.94 -7.86
CA GLU A 5 -20.30 9.65 -6.74
C GLU A 5 -21.27 10.73 -7.22
N SER A 6 -20.94 11.44 -8.31
CA SER A 6 -21.85 12.45 -8.88
C SER A 6 -23.16 11.86 -9.42
N LYS A 7 -23.15 10.58 -9.82
CA LYS A 7 -24.35 9.85 -10.25
C LYS A 7 -25.08 9.17 -9.09
N HIS A 8 -24.33 8.78 -8.06
CA HIS A 8 -24.81 8.05 -6.89
C HIS A 8 -24.36 8.76 -5.60
N PRO A 9 -24.95 9.92 -5.26
CA PRO A 9 -24.52 10.73 -4.11
C PRO A 9 -24.68 10.04 -2.75
N GLN A 10 -25.46 8.96 -2.69
CA GLN A 10 -25.63 8.10 -1.51
C GLN A 10 -24.49 7.10 -1.30
N VAL A 11 -23.51 7.05 -2.21
CA VAL A 11 -22.38 6.14 -2.15
C VAL A 11 -21.18 6.85 -1.54
N GLU A 12 -20.57 6.19 -0.57
CA GLU A 12 -19.29 6.63 0.01
C GLU A 12 -18.18 5.63 -0.34
N PHE A 13 -17.00 6.14 -0.65
CA PHE A 13 -15.80 5.32 -0.85
C PHE A 13 -14.87 5.48 0.34
N GLU A 14 -14.45 4.35 0.89
CA GLU A 14 -13.39 4.28 1.89
C GLU A 14 -12.23 3.46 1.31
N VAL A 15 -11.07 4.09 1.18
CA VAL A 15 -9.86 3.45 0.65
C VAL A 15 -8.95 3.10 1.80
N VAL A 16 -8.68 1.81 1.98
CA VAL A 16 -7.80 1.27 3.01
C VAL A 16 -6.58 0.67 2.34
N TRP A 17 -5.40 1.09 2.77
CA TRP A 17 -4.15 0.48 2.33
C TRP A 17 -3.85 -0.71 3.23
N ARG A 18 -3.62 -1.87 2.63
CA ARG A 18 -3.28 -3.12 3.31
C ARG A 18 -1.86 -3.51 2.96
N SER A 19 -1.19 -4.12 3.93
CA SER A 19 0.20 -4.54 3.80
C SER A 19 0.35 -5.49 2.62
N PHE A 20 1.37 -5.27 1.80
CA PHE A 20 1.82 -6.24 0.81
C PHE A 20 3.35 -6.21 0.76
N CYS A 21 3.97 -6.86 1.75
CA CYS A 21 5.41 -7.04 1.83
C CYS A 21 5.87 -8.17 0.91
N LEU A 22 6.89 -7.91 0.09
CA LEU A 22 7.73 -8.95 -0.49
C LEU A 22 9.10 -8.85 0.17
N ASN A 23 9.42 -9.79 1.06
CA ASN A 23 10.75 -9.95 1.65
C ASN A 23 11.61 -10.83 0.70
N PRO A 24 12.84 -10.43 0.30
CA PRO A 24 13.62 -11.07 -0.76
C PRO A 24 14.18 -12.49 -0.50
N LEU A 25 13.71 -13.25 0.50
CA LEU A 25 14.22 -14.61 0.73
C LEU A 25 13.56 -15.69 -0.15
N PHE A 26 12.57 -15.35 -0.99
CA PHE A 26 12.05 -16.29 -1.98
C PHE A 26 12.95 -16.36 -3.21
N LYS A 27 13.87 -17.33 -3.20
CA LYS A 27 14.41 -17.91 -4.43
C LYS A 27 13.28 -18.61 -5.19
N THR A 28 12.54 -17.87 -6.01
CA THR A 28 12.01 -18.37 -7.28
C THR A 28 11.70 -17.19 -8.18
N SER A 29 12.42 -17.15 -9.30
CA SER A 29 12.27 -16.22 -10.42
C SER A 29 10.82 -15.90 -10.77
N THR A 30 10.37 -14.69 -10.43
CA THR A 30 9.59 -13.80 -11.31
C THR A 30 9.60 -12.40 -10.71
N PHE A 31 9.77 -11.39 -11.56
CA PHE A 31 10.01 -9.99 -11.21
C PHE A 31 9.17 -9.47 -10.04
N THR A 32 9.85 -8.98 -9.00
CA THR A 32 9.27 -8.25 -7.86
C THR A 32 9.78 -6.82 -7.88
N THR A 33 8.87 -5.84 -7.82
CA THR A 33 9.21 -4.41 -7.81
C THR A 33 9.36 -3.90 -6.37
N CYS A 34 10.51 -3.31 -6.02
CA CYS A 34 10.61 -2.44 -4.83
C CYS A 34 10.00 -1.06 -5.11
N PHE A 35 8.71 -1.02 -5.36
CA PHE A 35 7.92 0.17 -5.05
C PHE A 35 7.42 0.04 -3.61
N PRO A 36 7.08 1.12 -2.89
CA PRO A 36 6.23 1.04 -1.71
C PRO A 36 4.99 0.20 -2.07
N SER A 37 5.03 -1.06 -1.62
CA SER A 37 4.17 -2.13 -2.10
C SER A 37 3.03 -2.28 -1.11
N THR A 38 1.85 -1.89 -1.54
CA THR A 38 0.64 -1.99 -0.74
C THR A 38 -0.49 -2.46 -1.64
N SER A 39 -1.26 -3.43 -1.18
CA SER A 39 -2.55 -3.71 -1.78
C SER A 39 -3.54 -2.66 -1.30
N THR A 40 -4.42 -2.19 -2.18
CA THR A 40 -5.44 -1.23 -1.83
C THR A 40 -6.79 -1.94 -1.72
N GLN A 41 -7.43 -1.87 -0.57
CA GLN A 41 -8.80 -2.34 -0.41
C GLN A 41 -9.76 -1.15 -0.47
N THR A 42 -10.66 -1.17 -1.45
CA THR A 42 -11.68 -0.13 -1.61
C THR A 42 -13.00 -0.67 -1.08
N ARG A 43 -13.54 -0.04 -0.04
CA ARG A 43 -14.90 -0.31 0.45
C ARG A 43 -15.86 0.69 -0.19
N LEU A 44 -16.84 0.14 -0.90
CA LEU A 44 -17.98 0.88 -1.43
C LEU A 44 -19.12 0.79 -0.41
N ILE A 45 -19.47 1.88 0.27
CA ILE A 45 -20.54 1.89 1.26
C ILE A 45 -21.83 2.30 0.54
N LEU A 46 -22.75 1.34 0.39
CA LEU A 46 -24.12 1.56 -0.10
C LEU A 46 -25.05 1.85 1.10
N PRO A 47 -26.18 2.59 0.93
CA PRO A 47 -27.14 2.81 2.02
C PRO A 47 -27.61 1.47 2.63
N LYS A 48 -27.56 1.41 3.96
CA LYS A 48 -27.36 0.22 4.82
C LYS A 48 -28.33 -0.96 4.62
N THR A 49 -27.78 -2.17 4.71
CA THR A 49 -28.20 -3.19 5.70
C THR A 49 -26.96 -3.76 6.39
N THR A 50 -27.04 -3.90 7.71
CA THR A 50 -25.95 -4.21 8.66
C THR A 50 -25.57 -5.69 8.64
N SER A 51 -24.29 -6.02 8.78
CA SER A 51 -23.88 -7.24 9.52
C SER A 51 -22.41 -7.17 9.98
N THR A 52 -22.18 -7.67 11.19
CA THR A 52 -20.97 -7.62 12.03
C THR A 52 -20.38 -9.03 12.21
N TYR A 53 -19.15 -9.11 12.76
CA TYR A 53 -18.50 -10.25 13.48
C TYR A 53 -17.51 -11.13 12.66
N ARG A 54 -16.45 -11.79 13.18
CA ARG A 54 -15.35 -11.64 14.19
C ARG A 54 -14.42 -12.88 13.99
N GLN A 55 -13.15 -12.82 14.46
CA GLN A 55 -12.06 -13.83 14.34
C GLN A 55 -12.31 -15.22 14.99
N PRO A 56 -11.39 -16.23 14.87
CA PRO A 56 -10.26 -16.36 15.84
C PRO A 56 -8.89 -16.94 15.33
N PHE A 57 -7.81 -16.43 15.92
CA PHE A 57 -6.55 -16.98 16.50
C PHE A 57 -5.97 -18.42 16.25
N HIS A 58 -4.61 -18.50 16.16
CA HIS A 58 -3.57 -19.42 16.75
C HIS A 58 -2.46 -19.76 15.70
N ALA A 59 -1.15 -20.00 15.96
CA ALA A 59 -0.09 -19.66 16.92
C ALA A 59 1.21 -20.43 16.49
N ASN A 60 2.41 -19.89 16.77
CA ASN A 60 3.79 -20.46 16.67
C ASN A 60 4.48 -20.32 15.28
N GLU A 61 5.75 -19.91 15.09
CA GLU A 61 7.01 -20.16 15.83
C GLU A 61 8.09 -19.03 15.68
N GLU A 62 8.94 -18.91 16.72
CA GLU A 62 10.35 -18.44 16.86
C GLU A 62 10.93 -17.20 16.10
N PRO A 63 11.57 -16.23 16.80
CA PRO A 63 12.11 -15.01 16.19
C PRO A 63 13.57 -15.17 15.73
N LEU A 64 13.84 -14.86 14.46
CA LEU A 64 15.21 -14.63 14.00
C LEU A 64 15.55 -13.14 14.07
N ASN A 65 16.40 -12.84 15.03
CA ASN A 65 17.08 -11.58 15.26
C ASN A 65 17.80 -11.07 13.99
N THR A 66 17.44 -9.90 13.49
CA THR A 66 18.24 -9.20 12.46
C THR A 66 18.58 -7.78 12.91
N THR A 67 19.58 -7.70 13.80
CA THR A 67 20.48 -6.55 13.80
C THR A 67 21.25 -6.53 12.49
N ASP A 68 20.73 -5.84 11.47
CA ASP A 68 21.52 -5.40 10.34
C ASP A 68 21.32 -3.89 10.13
N ARG A 69 22.02 -3.13 10.99
CA ARG A 69 22.32 -1.74 10.71
C ARG A 69 23.52 -1.74 9.77
N GLY A 70 23.30 -1.57 8.47
CA GLY A 70 24.38 -1.15 7.57
C GLY A 70 24.36 -1.77 6.19
N SER A 71 23.47 -1.28 5.32
CA SER A 71 23.81 -1.12 3.91
C SER A 71 22.84 -0.09 3.29
N GLU A 72 23.24 1.18 3.30
CA GLU A 72 22.57 2.25 2.55
C GLU A 72 22.69 1.90 1.06
N CYS A 73 21.61 1.34 0.48
CA CYS A 73 21.58 0.99 -0.94
C CYS A 73 21.03 2.18 -1.73
N GLY A 74 21.83 2.75 -2.62
CA GLY A 74 21.36 3.81 -3.50
C GLY A 74 20.24 3.29 -4.41
N LYS A 75 19.10 4.00 -4.46
CA LYS A 75 17.90 3.62 -5.24
C LYS A 75 18.20 3.21 -6.67
N ILE A 76 19.00 4.01 -7.38
CA ILE A 76 19.34 3.72 -8.79
C ILE A 76 20.12 2.42 -8.90
N ALA A 77 21.07 2.15 -8.00
CA ALA A 77 21.83 0.91 -8.01
C ALA A 77 20.92 -0.30 -7.75
N LEU A 78 20.04 -0.21 -6.75
CA LEU A 78 19.05 -1.26 -6.45
C LEU A 78 18.12 -1.51 -7.65
N TYR A 79 17.61 -0.45 -8.26
CA TYR A 79 16.67 -0.54 -9.37
C TYR A 79 17.33 -1.04 -10.65
N ASP A 80 18.58 -0.67 -10.91
CA ASP A 80 19.36 -1.22 -12.00
C ASP A 80 19.63 -2.71 -11.79
N GLU A 81 20.01 -3.13 -10.59
CA GLU A 81 20.19 -4.55 -10.26
C GLU A 81 18.92 -5.36 -10.53
N MET A 82 17.77 -4.89 -10.04
CA MET A 82 16.46 -5.52 -10.31
C MET A 82 16.08 -5.50 -11.80
N ALA A 83 16.53 -4.50 -12.55
CA ALA A 83 16.30 -4.39 -14.00
C ALA A 83 17.30 -5.22 -14.84
N GLY A 84 18.24 -5.93 -14.20
CA GLY A 84 19.22 -6.79 -14.87
C GLY A 84 20.56 -6.12 -15.17
N GLY A 85 20.92 -5.06 -14.45
CA GLY A 85 22.26 -4.47 -14.43
C GLY A 85 22.29 -2.94 -14.61
N PRO A 86 23.48 -2.32 -14.53
CA PRO A 86 23.65 -0.86 -14.59
C PRO A 86 23.01 -0.21 -15.82
N GLY A 87 22.29 0.89 -15.62
CA GLY A 87 21.57 1.66 -16.64
C GLY A 87 20.30 1.01 -17.19
N LYS A 88 19.94 -0.21 -16.76
CA LYS A 88 18.75 -0.92 -17.27
C LYS A 88 17.44 -0.35 -16.74
N PHE A 89 17.45 0.34 -15.59
CA PHE A 89 16.27 0.98 -15.05
C PHE A 89 15.93 2.31 -15.74
N GLN A 90 16.91 2.99 -16.32
CA GLN A 90 16.73 4.34 -16.89
C GLN A 90 15.58 4.43 -17.91
N PRO A 91 15.42 3.53 -18.89
CA PRO A 91 14.30 3.60 -19.83
C PRO A 91 12.92 3.42 -19.17
N HIS A 92 12.85 2.68 -18.06
CA HIS A 92 11.62 2.57 -17.27
C HIS A 92 11.34 3.88 -16.54
N LEU A 93 12.35 4.45 -15.89
CA LEU A 93 12.25 5.73 -15.20
C LEU A 93 11.85 6.87 -16.15
N ASP A 94 12.40 6.93 -17.36
CA ASP A 94 12.05 7.94 -18.37
C ASP A 94 10.57 7.87 -18.75
N ARG A 95 10.06 6.65 -18.97
CA ARG A 95 8.65 6.42 -19.32
C ARG A 95 7.71 6.85 -18.19
N VAL A 96 8.02 6.43 -16.96
CA VAL A 96 7.22 6.79 -15.78
C VAL A 96 7.28 8.30 -15.53
N SER A 97 8.44 8.92 -15.72
CA SER A 97 8.62 10.37 -15.57
C SER A 97 7.83 11.17 -16.60
N ALA A 98 7.79 10.70 -17.86
CA ALA A 98 7.00 11.33 -18.91
C ALA A 98 5.50 11.29 -18.60
N VAL A 99 5.00 10.15 -18.12
CA VAL A 99 3.60 10.02 -17.65
C VAL A 99 3.37 10.91 -16.43
N GLY A 100 4.24 10.86 -15.43
CA GLY A 100 4.15 11.67 -14.21
C GLY A 100 4.10 13.17 -14.48
N ALA A 101 4.85 13.65 -15.47
CA ALA A 101 4.88 15.07 -15.85
C ALA A 101 3.49 15.59 -16.28
N SER A 102 2.66 14.75 -16.92
CA SER A 102 1.27 15.11 -17.27
C SER A 102 0.37 15.34 -16.05
N TYR A 103 0.77 14.79 -14.89
CA TYR A 103 0.13 14.99 -13.59
C TYR A 103 0.88 15.99 -12.71
N GLY A 104 1.86 16.72 -13.26
CA GLY A 104 2.70 17.67 -12.51
C GLY A 104 3.68 17.01 -11.53
N LEU A 105 3.95 15.71 -11.69
CA LEU A 105 4.89 14.98 -10.84
C LEU A 105 6.28 15.01 -11.47
N LYS A 106 7.28 15.49 -10.70
CA LYS A 106 8.69 15.44 -11.07
C LYS A 106 9.40 14.37 -10.27
N PHE A 107 9.60 13.20 -10.87
CA PHE A 107 10.30 12.10 -10.24
C PHE A 107 11.77 12.47 -9.96
N PHE A 108 12.20 12.20 -8.74
CA PHE A 108 13.57 12.32 -8.25
C PHE A 108 13.95 11.02 -7.53
N VAL A 109 14.13 9.98 -8.34
CA VAL A 109 14.39 8.61 -7.87
C VAL A 109 15.89 8.45 -7.55
N ARG A 110 16.39 9.24 -6.60
CA ARG A 110 17.77 9.25 -6.09
C ARG A 110 17.77 9.15 -4.56
N GLY A 111 18.95 9.03 -3.97
CA GLY A 111 19.14 8.81 -2.54
C GLY A 111 19.05 7.33 -2.17
N ASP A 112 19.04 7.07 -0.88
CA ASP A 112 19.10 5.72 -0.32
C ASP A 112 17.71 5.11 -0.16
N THR A 113 17.66 3.79 -0.12
CA THR A 113 16.45 3.02 0.12
C THR A 113 16.78 1.72 0.84
N GLY A 114 15.79 1.21 1.57
CA GLY A 114 15.82 -0.12 2.16
C GLY A 114 14.48 -0.85 2.11
N PRO A 115 14.30 -1.90 2.92
CA PRO A 115 13.06 -2.65 3.01
C PRO A 115 11.87 -1.79 3.43
N THR A 116 10.71 -2.03 2.82
CA THR A 116 9.50 -1.24 3.08
C THR A 116 8.73 -1.67 4.33
N ARG A 117 9.18 -2.72 5.04
CA ARG A 117 8.45 -3.28 6.21
C ARG A 117 8.15 -2.24 7.29
N ALA A 118 9.11 -1.37 7.62
CA ALA A 118 8.89 -0.30 8.59
C ALA A 118 7.83 0.72 8.12
N SER A 119 7.83 1.07 6.83
CA SER A 119 6.75 1.88 6.23
C SER A 119 5.39 1.21 6.33
N GLN A 120 5.31 -0.12 6.18
CA GLN A 120 4.06 -0.87 6.31
C GLN A 120 3.54 -0.87 7.75
N ILE A 121 4.44 -1.06 8.73
CA ILE A 121 4.12 -0.95 10.16
C ILE A 121 3.54 0.43 10.48
N LEU A 122 4.14 1.50 9.94
CA LEU A 122 3.66 2.86 10.11
C LEU A 122 2.21 3.00 9.61
N ILE A 123 1.93 2.63 8.36
CA ILE A 123 0.60 2.87 7.77
C ILE A 123 -0.47 1.96 8.38
N ALA A 124 -0.12 0.75 8.83
CA ALA A 124 -1.03 -0.15 9.55
C ALA A 124 -1.43 0.43 10.91
N ASN A 125 -0.48 0.99 11.66
CA ASN A 125 -0.76 1.63 12.95
C ASN A 125 -1.53 2.94 12.79
N ILE A 126 -1.23 3.75 11.77
CA ILE A 126 -2.00 4.96 11.47
C ILE A 126 -3.46 4.62 11.14
N LEU A 127 -3.70 3.56 10.36
CA LEU A 127 -5.04 3.07 10.10
C LEU A 127 -5.77 2.72 11.40
N ARG A 128 -5.13 1.95 12.29
CA ARG A 128 -5.71 1.54 13.58
C ARG A 128 -6.02 2.72 14.50
N ARG A 129 -5.15 3.74 14.54
CA ARG A 129 -5.24 4.87 15.48
C ARG A 129 -6.06 6.05 14.96
N ARG A 130 -6.00 6.34 13.65
CA ARG A 130 -6.50 7.58 13.04
C ARG A 130 -7.41 7.36 11.83
N GLY A 131 -7.61 6.11 11.41
CA GLY A 131 -8.52 5.73 10.35
C GLY A 131 -7.98 5.95 8.92
N PRO A 132 -8.75 5.55 7.90
CA PRO A 132 -8.25 5.44 6.52
C PRO A 132 -7.89 6.77 5.88
N ALA A 133 -8.59 7.85 6.22
CA ALA A 133 -8.28 9.18 5.69
C ALA A 133 -6.88 9.66 6.14
N ALA A 134 -6.50 9.39 7.40
CA ALA A 134 -5.16 9.71 7.89
C ALA A 134 -4.10 8.78 7.25
N GLN A 135 -4.42 7.50 7.13
CA GLN A 135 -3.56 6.53 6.46
C GLN A 135 -3.26 6.96 5.02
N ALA A 136 -4.27 7.35 4.25
CA ALA A 136 -4.11 7.78 2.86
C ALA A 136 -3.17 8.98 2.73
N ARG A 137 -3.26 9.98 3.62
CA ARG A 137 -2.34 11.13 3.62
C ARG A 137 -0.90 10.71 3.89
N VAL A 138 -0.67 9.77 4.83
CA VAL A 138 0.68 9.31 5.13
C VAL A 138 1.24 8.43 4.01
N VAL A 139 0.41 7.58 3.40
CA VAL A 139 0.80 6.82 2.20
C VAL A 139 1.21 7.76 1.06
N GLU A 140 0.43 8.82 0.81
CA GLU A 140 0.81 9.84 -0.17
C GLU A 140 2.16 10.50 0.20
N ALA A 141 2.35 10.86 1.46
CA ALA A 141 3.61 11.45 1.93
C ALA A 141 4.81 10.50 1.80
N LEU A 142 4.63 9.20 2.01
CA LEU A 142 5.65 8.17 1.78
C LEU A 142 6.02 8.08 0.28
N PHE A 143 5.02 8.02 -0.60
CA PHE A 143 5.26 8.01 -2.05
C PHE A 143 6.01 9.27 -2.50
N ARG A 144 5.61 10.45 -2.02
CA ARG A 144 6.30 11.71 -2.33
C ARG A 144 7.73 11.71 -1.81
N SER A 145 7.93 11.33 -0.55
CA SER A 145 9.26 11.27 0.08
C SER A 145 10.20 10.36 -0.71
N HIS A 146 9.72 9.18 -1.12
CA HIS A 146 10.51 8.19 -1.84
C HIS A 146 10.80 8.57 -3.28
N LEU A 147 9.77 8.99 -4.03
CA LEU A 147 9.80 9.12 -5.49
C LEU A 147 10.12 10.53 -5.97
N LEU A 148 9.87 11.56 -5.15
CA LEU A 148 9.99 12.97 -5.54
C LEU A 148 11.03 13.73 -4.71
N ASP A 149 11.23 13.34 -3.45
CA ASP A 149 12.14 14.06 -2.54
C ASP A 149 13.45 13.30 -2.28
N GLY A 150 13.56 12.07 -2.77
CA GLY A 150 14.76 11.25 -2.65
C GLY A 150 15.05 10.73 -1.23
N LYS A 151 14.10 10.83 -0.30
CA LYS A 151 14.24 10.34 1.07
C LYS A 151 14.14 8.82 1.15
N ASP A 152 14.80 8.24 2.14
CA ASP A 152 14.69 6.82 2.45
C ASP A 152 13.46 6.56 3.34
N ILE A 153 12.54 5.73 2.87
CA ILE A 153 11.33 5.35 3.63
C ILE A 153 11.53 4.06 4.45
N SER A 154 12.75 3.56 4.53
CA SER A 154 13.17 2.55 5.51
C SER A 154 13.81 3.17 6.76
N ASP A 155 14.19 4.45 6.70
CA ASP A 155 14.77 5.19 7.81
C ASP A 155 13.73 5.52 8.89
N GLU A 156 14.06 5.19 10.15
CA GLU A 156 13.15 5.36 11.28
C GLU A 156 12.79 6.84 11.51
N ASP A 157 13.75 7.75 11.40
CA ASP A 157 13.52 9.16 11.68
C ASP A 157 12.65 9.83 10.59
N VAL A 158 12.83 9.44 9.32
CA VAL A 158 11.91 9.81 8.23
C VAL A 158 10.49 9.33 8.55
N LEU A 159 10.32 8.07 8.96
CA LEU A 159 9.00 7.50 9.28
C LEU A 159 8.35 8.15 10.50
N VAL A 160 9.14 8.45 11.54
CA VAL A 160 8.68 9.15 12.75
C VAL A 160 8.23 10.58 12.42
N SER A 161 8.98 11.30 11.60
CA SER A 161 8.59 12.64 11.12
C SER A 161 7.28 12.57 10.34
N LEU A 162 7.14 11.64 9.38
CA LEU A 162 5.92 11.50 8.60
C LEU A 162 4.69 11.13 9.44
N GLY A 163 4.83 10.18 10.36
CA GLY A 163 3.76 9.80 11.29
C GLY A 163 3.34 10.96 12.20
N SER A 164 4.31 11.75 12.65
CA SER A 164 4.04 12.88 13.55
C SER A 164 3.40 14.06 12.82
N GLU A 165 4.01 14.51 11.72
CA GLU A 165 3.60 15.71 10.99
C GLU A 165 2.29 15.51 10.23
N ILE A 166 2.09 14.33 9.62
CA ILE A 166 0.96 14.10 8.71
C ILE A 166 -0.24 13.46 9.41
N ALA A 167 0.00 12.54 10.35
CA ALA A 167 -1.05 11.88 11.13
C ALA A 167 -1.29 12.51 12.51
N GLY A 168 -0.42 13.41 12.98
CA GLY A 168 -0.55 14.07 14.27
C GLY A 168 -0.39 13.10 15.45
N LEU A 169 0.47 12.09 15.31
CA LEU A 169 0.84 11.18 16.38
C LEU A 169 2.07 11.69 17.13
N PRO A 170 2.22 11.44 18.44
CA PRO A 170 3.45 11.74 19.16
C PRO A 170 4.63 10.94 18.58
N ALA A 171 5.80 11.58 18.44
CA ALA A 171 6.98 10.96 17.83
C ALA A 171 7.47 9.72 18.60
N ASP A 172 7.37 9.72 19.92
CA ASP A 172 7.66 8.58 20.79
C ASP A 172 6.68 7.42 20.57
N VAL A 173 5.39 7.70 20.35
CA VAL A 173 4.40 6.68 20.00
C VAL A 173 4.70 6.06 18.64
N VAL A 174 5.01 6.87 17.62
CA VAL A 174 5.38 6.35 16.29
C VAL A 174 6.63 5.48 16.37
N ARG A 175 7.66 5.95 17.08
CA ARG A 175 8.89 5.17 17.27
C ARG A 175 8.64 3.87 18.03
N SER A 176 7.79 3.89 19.05
CA SER A 176 7.39 2.68 19.78
C SER A 176 6.67 1.71 18.85
N ASP A 177 5.72 2.18 18.04
CA ASP A 177 4.96 1.34 17.10
C ASP A 177 5.86 0.67 16.06
N LEU A 178 6.88 1.38 15.56
CA LEU A 178 7.86 0.87 14.58
C LEU A 178 8.77 -0.23 15.14
N ARG A 179 9.04 -0.18 16.46
CA ARG A 179 9.94 -1.12 17.16
C ARG A 179 9.18 -2.26 17.85
N ASP A 180 7.86 -2.25 17.79
CA ASP A 180 7.01 -3.26 18.39
C ASP A 180 6.94 -4.50 17.48
N ASP A 181 7.47 -5.61 17.98
CA ASP A 181 7.49 -6.88 17.25
C ASP A 181 6.09 -7.38 16.90
N ASP A 182 5.08 -7.10 17.71
CA ASP A 182 3.70 -7.54 17.46
C ASP A 182 3.11 -6.78 16.25
N ASN A 183 3.44 -5.50 16.12
CA ASN A 183 3.06 -4.72 14.94
C ASN A 183 3.82 -5.20 13.70
N GLY A 184 5.07 -5.62 13.86
CA GLY A 184 5.83 -6.28 12.81
C GLY A 184 5.16 -7.57 12.32
N ARG A 185 4.84 -8.50 13.25
CA ARG A 185 4.17 -9.76 12.91
C ARG A 185 2.81 -9.54 12.26
N PHE A 186 2.03 -8.57 12.75
CA PHE A 186 0.74 -8.21 12.14
C PHE A 186 0.86 -7.85 10.65
N VAL A 187 1.89 -7.10 10.28
CA VAL A 187 2.14 -6.69 8.89
C VAL A 187 2.59 -7.88 8.04
N ASP A 188 3.42 -8.74 8.60
CA ASP A 188 3.89 -9.95 7.92
C ASP A 188 2.71 -10.90 7.64
N ASP A 189 1.86 -11.15 8.64
CA ASP A 189 0.64 -11.95 8.52
C ASP A 189 -0.33 -11.36 7.47
N GLU A 190 -0.51 -10.03 7.45
CA GLU A 190 -1.35 -9.37 6.44
C GLU A 190 -0.81 -9.57 5.02
N ALA A 191 0.52 -9.56 4.85
CA ALA A 191 1.17 -9.75 3.56
C ALA A 191 1.07 -11.20 3.09
N GLU A 192 1.29 -12.17 3.96
CA GLU A 192 1.12 -13.60 3.68
C GLU A 192 -0.32 -13.91 3.27
N ALA A 193 -1.30 -13.48 4.07
CA ALA A 193 -2.71 -13.66 3.76
C ALA A 193 -3.12 -13.00 2.43
N ALA A 194 -2.47 -11.90 2.03
CA ALA A 194 -2.73 -11.29 0.73
C ALA A 194 -2.30 -12.17 -0.45
N VAL A 195 -1.20 -12.91 -0.32
CA VAL A 195 -0.76 -13.88 -1.33
C VAL A 195 -1.63 -15.13 -1.27
N GLU A 196 -1.71 -15.77 -0.12
CA GLU A 196 -2.29 -17.11 0.02
C GLU A 196 -3.80 -17.12 -0.07
N GLU A 197 -4.47 -16.19 0.61
CA GLU A 197 -5.94 -16.19 0.69
C GLU A 197 -6.57 -15.32 -0.40
N LYS A 198 -5.92 -14.21 -0.76
CA LYS A 198 -6.49 -13.22 -1.71
C LYS A 198 -5.90 -13.36 -3.13
N GLY A 199 -4.87 -14.18 -3.30
CA GLY A 199 -4.21 -14.42 -4.59
C GLY A 199 -3.65 -13.14 -5.19
N VAL A 200 -3.06 -12.26 -4.38
CA VAL A 200 -2.37 -11.06 -4.87
C VAL A 200 -0.98 -11.47 -5.33
N GLU A 201 -0.75 -11.45 -6.63
CA GLU A 201 0.52 -11.85 -7.26
C GLU A 201 1.42 -10.64 -7.58
N ALA A 202 0.81 -9.46 -7.78
CA ALA A 202 1.50 -8.23 -8.11
C ALA A 202 0.73 -7.00 -7.64
N VAL A 203 1.46 -5.91 -7.37
CA VAL A 203 0.91 -4.60 -7.03
C VAL A 203 1.03 -3.62 -8.21
N PRO A 204 0.14 -2.60 -8.31
CA PRO A 204 -1.02 -2.37 -7.45
C PRO A 204 -2.11 -3.42 -7.65
N CYS A 205 -2.81 -3.78 -6.58
CA CYS A 205 -3.98 -4.66 -6.63
C CYS A 205 -5.10 -4.05 -5.80
N VAL A 206 -6.24 -3.81 -6.45
CA VAL A 206 -7.42 -3.21 -5.82
C VAL A 206 -8.48 -4.27 -5.59
N THR A 207 -8.95 -4.40 -4.35
CA THR A 207 -10.10 -5.26 -4.03
C THR A 207 -11.30 -4.43 -3.62
N VAL A 208 -12.40 -4.52 -4.36
CA VAL A 208 -13.66 -3.83 -4.06
C VAL A 208 -14.61 -4.77 -3.33
N LEU A 209 -15.15 -4.31 -2.18
CA LEU A 209 -16.08 -5.10 -1.34
C LEU A 209 -15.56 -6.48 -0.92
N GLY A 210 -14.23 -6.66 -0.85
CA GLY A 210 -13.62 -7.95 -0.53
C GLY A 210 -13.84 -9.05 -1.59
N LYS A 211 -14.42 -8.71 -2.75
CA LYS A 211 -14.87 -9.70 -3.75
C LYS A 211 -14.35 -9.41 -5.16
N TYR A 212 -14.38 -8.16 -5.60
CA TYR A 212 -14.02 -7.81 -6.97
C TYR A 212 -12.56 -7.36 -7.01
N LYS A 213 -11.69 -8.24 -7.50
CA LYS A 213 -10.25 -7.99 -7.62
C LYS A 213 -9.92 -7.36 -8.98
N VAL A 214 -9.12 -6.30 -8.95
CA VAL A 214 -8.59 -5.59 -10.11
C VAL A 214 -7.08 -5.51 -9.95
N GLY A 215 -6.34 -6.25 -10.77
CA GLY A 215 -4.88 -6.31 -10.71
C GLY A 215 -4.22 -5.32 -11.67
N GLY A 216 -3.05 -4.82 -11.27
CA GLY A 216 -2.20 -3.94 -12.05
C GLY A 216 -2.67 -2.49 -12.13
N TYR A 217 -1.90 -1.67 -12.84
CA TYR A 217 -2.30 -0.33 -13.20
C TYR A 217 -3.45 -0.40 -14.22
N GLN A 218 -4.59 0.20 -13.88
CA GLN A 218 -5.79 0.18 -14.73
C GLN A 218 -6.30 1.61 -14.94
N GLU A 219 -6.84 1.84 -16.13
CA GLU A 219 -7.47 3.10 -16.49
C GLU A 219 -8.75 3.36 -15.69
N GLN A 220 -9.12 4.62 -15.56
CA GLN A 220 -10.30 5.02 -14.78
C GLN A 220 -11.58 4.33 -15.27
N GLU A 221 -11.72 4.10 -16.58
CA GLU A 221 -12.89 3.46 -17.19
C GLU A 221 -13.12 2.04 -16.70
N VAL A 222 -12.06 1.31 -16.32
CA VAL A 222 -12.16 -0.04 -15.77
C VAL A 222 -12.90 0.01 -14.43
N PHE A 223 -12.51 0.94 -13.56
CA PHE A 223 -13.15 1.15 -12.27
C PHE A 223 -14.57 1.69 -12.41
N ASP A 224 -14.81 2.64 -13.31
CA ASP A 224 -16.16 3.16 -13.58
C ASP A 224 -17.11 2.01 -13.98
N LYS A 225 -16.71 1.15 -14.93
CA LYS A 225 -17.51 -0.01 -15.35
C LYS A 225 -17.73 -1.01 -14.20
N LEU A 226 -16.72 -1.23 -13.36
CA LEU A 226 -16.82 -2.11 -12.22
C LEU A 226 -17.85 -1.59 -11.20
N PHE A 227 -17.80 -0.31 -10.85
CA PHE A 227 -18.72 0.28 -9.88
C PHE A 227 -20.16 0.27 -10.40
N GLU A 228 -20.39 0.59 -11.67
CA GLU A 228 -21.71 0.51 -12.31
C GLU A 228 -22.27 -0.92 -12.30
N ARG A 229 -21.41 -1.92 -12.55
CA ARG A 229 -21.78 -3.34 -12.44
C ARG A 229 -22.17 -3.71 -11.01
N ILE A 230 -21.35 -3.36 -10.01
CA ILE A 230 -21.63 -3.63 -8.59
C ILE A 230 -22.94 -2.97 -8.18
N TRP A 231 -23.18 -1.72 -8.60
CA TRP A 231 -24.41 -1.01 -8.33
C TRP A 231 -25.63 -1.73 -8.91
N ALA A 232 -25.60 -2.11 -10.18
CA ALA A 232 -26.70 -2.84 -10.82
C ALA A 232 -26.99 -4.20 -10.17
N GLU A 233 -25.95 -4.92 -9.72
CA GLU A 233 -26.08 -6.19 -8.99
C GLU A 233 -26.77 -6.00 -7.62
N ASN A 234 -26.46 -4.92 -6.90
CA ASN A 234 -27.00 -4.66 -5.56
C ASN A 234 -28.34 -3.91 -5.56
N ALA A 235 -28.62 -3.08 -6.57
CA ALA A 235 -29.91 -2.40 -6.73
C ALA A 235 -31.07 -3.40 -6.88
N ARG A 236 -30.81 -4.57 -7.49
CA ARG A 236 -31.79 -5.66 -7.61
C ARG A 236 -32.08 -6.36 -6.28
N VAL A 237 -31.14 -6.33 -5.33
CA VAL A 237 -31.30 -6.90 -3.98
C VAL A 237 -32.09 -5.94 -3.09
N LEU A 238 -31.91 -4.63 -3.27
CA LEU A 238 -32.65 -3.59 -2.55
C LEU A 238 -34.09 -3.37 -3.06
N SER A 239 -34.44 -3.90 -4.23
CA SER A 239 -35.77 -3.77 -4.85
C SER A 239 -36.68 -4.99 -4.66
N LYS A 240 -36.23 -6.03 -3.94
CA LYS A 240 -37.12 -7.14 -3.55
C LYS A 240 -37.82 -6.76 -2.23
N PRO A 241 -39.16 -6.77 -2.20
CA PRO A 241 -39.92 -6.48 -0.98
C PRO A 241 -39.70 -7.54 0.11
#